data_AF-F6DAL9-F1
#
_entry.id   AF-F6DAL9-F1
#
_cell.length_a   1.000
_cell.length_b   1.000
_cell.length_c   1.000
_cell.angle_alpha   90.00
_cell.angle_beta   90.00
_cell.angle_gamma   90.00
#
_symmetry.space_group_name_H-M   'P 1'
#
loop_
_entity.id
_entity.type
_entity.pdbx_description
1 polymer ?
#
loop_
_entity_poly.entity_id
_entity_poly.type
_entity_poly.pdbx_seq_one_letter_code
_entity_poly.pdbx_strand_id
1 'polypeptide(L)'
;MIKKWFGGVLAAIVLGAASMGAQASMISNAELAAMEAQLELRDQVMQQISRADVQQQLVAMGVSVMEVEQRVAAMTDAEIAQLHSQLQDLPAGAGVVGIALFIFVVFVVTDVIGATDIFPFIHPVR
;
A
#
# COMPACT_ATOMS: atom_id res chain seq x y z
N MET A 1 60.82 -36.07 -13.56
CA MET A 1 59.90 -35.41 -14.52
C MET A 1 58.52 -35.07 -13.93
N ILE A 2 58.00 -35.79 -12.92
CA ILE A 2 56.70 -35.53 -12.25
C ILE A 2 56.56 -34.12 -11.62
N LYS A 3 57.64 -33.55 -11.07
CA LYS A 3 57.62 -32.28 -10.32
C LYS A 3 57.26 -31.06 -11.18
N LYS A 4 57.55 -31.10 -12.49
CA LYS A 4 57.23 -30.02 -13.45
C LYS A 4 55.76 -30.03 -13.87
N TRP A 5 55.12 -31.20 -13.85
CA TRP A 5 53.70 -31.36 -14.15
C TRP A 5 52.82 -30.89 -13.00
N PHE A 6 53.24 -31.14 -11.76
CA PHE A 6 52.48 -30.73 -10.58
C PHE A 6 52.38 -29.20 -10.43
N GLY A 7 53.46 -28.47 -10.76
CA GLY A 7 53.47 -27.00 -10.75
C GLY A 7 52.58 -26.38 -11.84
N GLY A 8 52.47 -27.02 -13.00
CA GLY A 8 51.60 -26.56 -14.10
C GLY A 8 50.11 -26.69 -13.77
N VAL A 9 49.71 -27.77 -13.09
CA VAL A 9 48.31 -27.98 -12.66
C VAL A 9 47.90 -26.97 -11.60
N LEU A 10 48.79 -26.65 -10.65
CA LEU A 10 48.49 -25.71 -9.58
C LEU A 10 48.39 -24.26 -10.11
N ALA A 11 49.22 -23.90 -11.09
CA ALA A 11 49.12 -22.61 -11.78
C ALA A 11 47.83 -22.49 -12.62
N ALA A 12 47.39 -23.56 -13.27
CA ALA A 12 46.15 -23.58 -14.05
C ALA A 12 44.90 -23.40 -13.17
N ILE A 13 44.90 -23.94 -11.96
CA ILE A 13 43.79 -23.77 -11.00
C ILE A 13 43.73 -22.32 -10.48
N VAL A 14 44.88 -21.69 -10.21
CA VAL A 14 44.93 -20.30 -9.75
C VAL A 14 44.49 -19.30 -10.84
N LEU A 15 44.83 -19.55 -12.11
CA LEU A 15 44.32 -18.74 -13.22
C LEU A 15 42.81 -18.90 -13.45
N GLY A 16 42.26 -20.11 -13.24
CA GLY A 16 40.81 -20.35 -13.35
C GLY A 16 39.99 -19.70 -12.23
N ALA A 17 40.57 -19.55 -11.03
CA ALA A 17 39.92 -18.86 -9.91
C ALA A 17 39.86 -17.34 -10.12
N ALA A 18 40.85 -16.75 -10.82
CA ALA A 18 40.88 -15.32 -11.12
C ALA A 18 39.83 -14.87 -12.17
N SER A 19 39.23 -15.82 -12.91
CA SER A 19 38.16 -15.54 -13.88
C SER A 19 36.74 -15.63 -13.29
N MET A 20 36.59 -15.86 -11.98
CA MET A 20 35.31 -15.65 -11.29
C MET A 20 35.07 -14.14 -11.14
N GLY A 21 34.71 -13.48 -12.25
CA GLY A 21 34.24 -12.10 -12.23
C GLY A 21 32.99 -12.00 -11.36
N ALA A 22 32.97 -11.04 -10.46
CA ALA A 22 31.79 -10.73 -9.66
C ALA A 22 30.59 -10.50 -10.60
N GLN A 23 29.54 -11.31 -10.48
CA GLN A 23 28.28 -11.07 -11.16
C GLN A 23 27.59 -9.84 -10.55
N ALA A 24 27.99 -8.65 -11.00
CA ALA A 24 27.21 -7.44 -10.83
C ALA A 24 26.07 -7.51 -11.84
N SER A 25 24.89 -8.01 -11.41
CA SER A 25 23.69 -7.88 -12.22
C SER A 25 23.38 -6.40 -12.38
N MET A 26 23.22 -5.95 -13.62
CA MET A 26 22.73 -4.61 -13.93
C MET A 26 21.27 -4.55 -13.47
N ILE A 27 21.00 -3.86 -12.36
CA ILE A 27 19.62 -3.52 -12.00
C ILE A 27 19.11 -2.57 -13.08
N SER A 28 18.09 -3.00 -13.81
CA SER A 28 17.44 -2.18 -14.81
C SER A 28 16.60 -1.08 -14.15
N ASN A 29 16.41 0.05 -14.81
CA ASN A 29 15.48 1.09 -14.35
C ASN A 29 14.06 0.53 -14.11
N ALA A 30 13.68 -0.53 -14.82
CA ALA A 30 12.40 -1.21 -14.65
C ALA A 30 12.31 -1.95 -13.29
N GLU A 31 13.39 -2.57 -12.84
CA GLU A 31 13.43 -3.22 -11.52
C GLU A 31 13.41 -2.19 -10.38
N LEU A 32 14.09 -1.04 -10.56
CA LEU A 32 14.00 0.08 -9.62
C LEU A 32 12.57 0.62 -9.52
N ALA A 33 11.92 0.88 -10.66
CA ALA A 33 10.54 1.37 -10.69
C ALA A 33 9.56 0.36 -10.05
N ALA A 34 9.79 -0.95 -10.26
CA ALA A 34 8.97 -1.99 -9.64
C ALA A 34 9.12 -2.02 -8.11
N MET A 35 10.35 -1.84 -7.59
CA MET A 35 10.58 -1.71 -6.15
C MET A 35 9.94 -0.45 -5.56
N GLU A 36 10.02 0.69 -6.25
CA GLU A 36 9.37 1.93 -5.81
C GLU A 36 7.85 1.79 -5.76
N ALA A 37 7.23 1.23 -6.80
CA ALA A 37 5.78 1.01 -6.84
C ALA A 37 5.30 0.12 -5.68
N GLN A 38 6.12 -0.85 -5.29
CA GLN A 38 5.82 -1.78 -4.19
C GLN A 38 5.97 -1.14 -2.81
N LEU A 39 6.93 -0.23 -2.64
CA LEU A 39 7.04 0.60 -1.44
C LEU A 39 5.85 1.56 -1.33
N GLU A 40 5.49 2.23 -2.42
CA GLU A 40 4.36 3.15 -2.47
C GLU A 40 3.04 2.46 -2.11
N LEU A 41 2.86 1.22 -2.58
CA LEU A 41 1.69 0.41 -2.26
C LEU A 41 1.57 0.11 -0.75
N ARG A 42 2.68 -0.21 -0.08
CA ARG A 42 2.72 -0.39 1.37
C ARG A 42 2.35 0.91 2.09
N ASP A 43 2.90 2.04 1.65
CA ASP A 43 2.60 3.34 2.24
C ASP A 43 1.12 3.70 2.09
N GLN A 44 0.51 3.41 0.94
CA GLN A 44 -0.92 3.62 0.73
C GLN A 44 -1.78 2.76 1.69
N VAL A 45 -1.42 1.49 1.89
CA VAL A 45 -2.11 0.61 2.86
C VAL A 45 -1.98 1.17 4.28
N MET A 46 -0.77 1.59 4.67
CA MET A 46 -0.53 2.19 5.99
C MET A 46 -1.33 3.49 6.18
N GLN A 47 -1.42 4.34 5.15
CA GLN A 47 -2.24 5.55 5.20
C GLN A 47 -3.71 5.23 5.44
N GLN A 48 -4.27 4.21 4.78
CA GLN A 48 -5.66 3.80 5.00
C GLN A 48 -5.89 3.30 6.43
N ILE A 49 -4.99 2.49 6.96
CA ILE A 49 -5.08 1.95 8.33
C ILE A 49 -4.90 3.06 9.38
N SER A 50 -4.06 4.06 9.08
CA SER A 50 -3.81 5.20 9.96
C SER A 50 -5.00 6.15 10.12
N ARG A 51 -6.06 6.00 9.32
CA ARG A 51 -7.27 6.82 9.46
C ARG A 51 -7.94 6.60 10.82
N ALA A 52 -8.39 7.68 11.45
CA ALA A 52 -8.94 7.65 12.80
C ALA A 52 -10.17 6.73 12.94
N ASP A 53 -11.03 6.68 11.92
CA ASP A 53 -12.20 5.82 11.89
C ASP A 53 -11.84 4.34 11.76
N VAL A 54 -10.82 4.01 10.95
CA VAL A 54 -10.30 2.64 10.82
C VAL A 54 -9.65 2.19 12.13
N GLN A 55 -8.82 3.03 12.75
CA GLN A 55 -8.20 2.73 14.04
C GLN A 55 -9.25 2.49 15.13
N GLN A 56 -10.28 3.33 15.21
CA GLN A 56 -11.39 3.15 16.16
C GLN A 56 -12.10 1.81 15.95
N GLN A 57 -12.35 1.44 14.69
CA GLN A 57 -12.98 0.16 14.37
C GLN A 57 -12.07 -1.03 14.72
N LEU A 58 -10.77 -0.94 14.47
CA LEU A 58 -9.79 -1.97 14.85
C LEU A 58 -9.76 -2.17 16.37
N VAL A 59 -9.74 -1.07 17.13
CA VAL A 59 -9.79 -1.10 18.60
C VAL A 59 -11.12 -1.67 19.09
N ALA A 60 -12.24 -1.33 18.44
CA ALA A 60 -13.55 -1.89 18.76
C ALA A 60 -13.62 -3.42 18.51
N MET A 61 -12.83 -3.92 17.56
CA MET A 61 -12.64 -5.36 17.32
C MET A 61 -11.60 -6.01 18.26
N GLY A 62 -11.01 -5.25 19.18
CA GLY A 62 -10.02 -5.74 20.14
C GLY A 62 -8.60 -5.85 19.59
N VAL A 63 -8.31 -5.26 18.42
CA VAL A 63 -6.99 -5.28 17.78
C VAL A 63 -6.28 -3.94 18.01
N SER A 64 -5.02 -4.00 18.43
CA SER A 64 -4.21 -2.78 18.59
C SER A 64 -3.62 -2.32 17.26
N VAL A 65 -3.46 -1.01 17.08
CA VAL A 65 -2.88 -0.42 15.85
C VAL A 65 -1.46 -0.95 15.60
N MET A 66 -0.66 -1.05 16.66
CA MET A 66 0.71 -1.56 16.61
C MET A 66 0.78 -3.02 16.11
N GLU A 67 -0.19 -3.86 16.48
CA GLU A 67 -0.25 -5.24 16.01
C GLU A 67 -0.58 -5.32 14.51
N VAL A 68 -1.45 -4.42 14.03
CA VAL A 68 -1.77 -4.34 12.60
C VAL A 68 -0.57 -3.85 11.80
N GLU A 69 0.13 -2.82 12.27
CA GLU A 69 1.34 -2.31 11.64
C GLU A 69 2.42 -3.40 11.52
N GLN A 70 2.62 -4.19 12.58
CA GLN A 70 3.55 -5.32 12.54
C GLN A 70 3.12 -6.39 11.52
N ARG A 71 1.82 -6.67 11.40
CA ARG A 71 1.31 -7.63 10.42
C ARG A 71 1.52 -7.14 8.99
N VAL A 72 1.23 -5.87 8.71
CA VAL A 72 1.45 -5.26 7.40
C VAL A 72 2.95 -5.24 7.06
N ALA A 73 3.81 -4.94 8.03
CA ALA A 73 5.26 -4.99 7.83
C ALA A 73 5.79 -6.40 7.55
N ALA A 74 5.15 -7.44 8.11
CA ALA A 74 5.50 -8.84 7.90
C ALA A 74 4.89 -9.45 6.61
N MET A 75 3.98 -8.74 5.93
CA MET A 75 3.34 -9.23 4.72
C MET A 75 4.27 -9.22 3.52
N THR A 76 4.13 -10.24 2.69
CA THR A 76 4.77 -10.31 1.38
C THR A 76 4.15 -9.29 0.43
N ASP A 77 4.88 -9.00 -0.64
CA ASP A 77 4.45 -8.01 -1.61
C ASP A 77 3.11 -8.35 -2.30
N ALA A 78 2.90 -9.64 -2.58
CA ALA A 78 1.67 -10.13 -3.19
C ALA A 78 0.47 -9.98 -2.23
N GLU A 79 0.68 -10.24 -0.93
CA GLU A 79 -0.35 -10.07 0.10
C GLU A 79 -0.73 -8.60 0.27
N ILE A 80 0.25 -7.69 0.25
CA ILE A 80 -0.01 -6.24 0.29
C ILE A 80 -0.80 -5.77 -0.93
N ALA A 81 -0.48 -6.26 -2.13
CA ALA A 81 -1.25 -5.94 -3.34
C ALA A 81 -2.69 -6.43 -3.28
N GLN A 82 -2.91 -7.65 -2.78
CA GLN A 82 -4.25 -8.18 -2.59
C GLN A 82 -5.01 -7.39 -1.52
N LEU A 83 -4.37 -7.01 -0.42
CA LEU A 83 -4.97 -6.21 0.64
C LEU A 83 -5.34 -4.81 0.13
N HIS A 84 -4.45 -4.15 -0.60
CA HIS A 84 -4.70 -2.84 -1.20
C HIS A 84 -5.91 -2.85 -2.13
N SER A 85 -6.03 -3.85 -3.00
CA SER A 85 -7.20 -4.02 -3.87
C SER A 85 -8.50 -4.12 -3.06
N GLN A 86 -8.51 -4.88 -1.97
CA GLN A 86 -9.69 -5.00 -1.11
C GLN A 86 -10.02 -3.69 -0.40
N LEU A 87 -9.01 -2.92 0.02
CA LEU A 87 -9.20 -1.61 0.64
C LEU A 87 -9.76 -0.57 -0.32
N GLN A 88 -9.44 -0.66 -1.61
CA GLN A 88 -10.00 0.22 -2.65
C GLN A 88 -11.47 -0.07 -2.94
N ASP A 89 -11.88 -1.33 -2.84
CA ASP A 89 -13.28 -1.73 -3.07
C ASP A 89 -14.22 -1.35 -1.92
N LEU A 90 -13.66 -1.00 -0.75
CA LEU A 90 -14.45 -0.56 0.40
C LEU A 90 -14.85 0.92 0.22
N PRO A 91 -16.14 1.28 0.38
CA PRO A 91 -16.59 2.66 0.24
C PRO A 91 -15.99 3.53 1.35
N ALA A 92 -14.94 4.27 1.01
CA ALA A 92 -14.19 5.15 1.93
C ALA A 92 -15.01 6.34 2.51
N GLY A 93 -16.30 6.46 2.16
CA GLY A 93 -17.19 7.56 2.54
C GLY A 93 -18.21 7.25 3.65
N ALA A 94 -18.24 6.05 4.22
CA ALA A 94 -19.23 5.65 5.23
C ALA A 94 -18.98 6.24 6.65
N GLY A 95 -18.21 7.32 6.76
CA GLY A 95 -17.91 8.01 8.03
C GLY A 95 -18.72 9.29 8.23
N VAL A 96 -18.18 10.21 9.04
CA VAL A 96 -18.78 11.54 9.33
C VAL A 96 -19.14 12.31 8.06
N VAL A 97 -18.33 12.19 7.01
CA VAL A 97 -18.60 12.83 5.71
C VAL A 97 -19.85 12.26 5.05
N GLY A 98 -20.07 10.94 5.10
CA GLY A 98 -21.28 10.29 4.57
C GLY A 98 -22.52 10.68 5.35
N ILE A 99 -22.43 10.75 6.68
CA ILE A 99 -23.54 11.21 7.54
C ILE A 99 -23.84 12.69 7.27
N ALA A 100 -22.82 13.54 7.17
CA ALA A 100 -22.98 14.96 6.85
C ALA A 100 -23.61 15.15 5.46
N LEU A 101 -23.18 14.38 4.45
CA LEU A 101 -23.75 14.40 3.11
C LEU A 101 -25.21 13.92 3.12
N PHE A 102 -25.53 12.87 3.87
CA PHE A 102 -26.90 12.38 4.02
C PHE A 102 -27.82 13.45 4.64
N ILE A 103 -27.40 14.07 5.75
CA ILE A 103 -28.14 15.17 6.39
C ILE A 103 -28.30 16.34 5.42
N PHE A 104 -27.24 16.69 4.70
CA PHE A 104 -27.28 17.74 3.67
C PHE A 104 -28.32 17.44 2.59
N VAL A 105 -28.34 16.23 2.03
CA VAL A 105 -29.32 15.81 1.01
C VAL A 105 -30.74 15.84 1.57
N VAL A 106 -30.95 15.37 2.80
CA VAL A 106 -32.26 15.44 3.45
C VAL A 106 -32.73 16.90 3.55
N PHE A 107 -31.89 17.80 4.06
CA PHE A 107 -32.27 19.22 4.14
C PHE A 107 -32.54 19.85 2.78
N VAL A 108 -31.72 19.55 1.76
CA VAL A 108 -31.94 20.00 0.39
C VAL A 108 -33.32 19.57 -0.13
N VAL A 109 -33.68 18.30 0.03
CA VAL A 109 -35.00 17.78 -0.42
C VAL A 109 -36.14 18.44 0.36
N THR A 110 -35.96 18.61 1.67
CA THR A 110 -36.97 19.21 2.55
C THR A 110 -37.20 20.70 2.23
N ASP A 111 -36.17 21.40 1.78
CA ASP A 111 -36.20 22.79 1.32
C ASP A 111 -36.91 22.94 -0.05
N VAL A 112 -36.63 22.04 -1.00
CA VAL A 112 -37.34 21.99 -2.30
C VAL A 112 -38.84 21.74 -2.14
N ILE A 113 -39.25 20.93 -1.15
CA ILE A 113 -40.66 20.68 -0.84
C ILE A 113 -41.29 21.85 -0.06
N GLY A 114 -40.48 22.78 0.47
CA GLY A 114 -40.92 23.93 1.24
C GLY A 114 -41.27 23.61 2.70
N ALA A 115 -40.80 22.47 3.23
CA ALA A 115 -40.97 22.11 4.64
C ALA A 115 -39.91 22.77 5.54
N THR A 116 -38.77 23.18 4.98
CA THR A 116 -37.71 23.96 5.64
C THR A 116 -37.22 25.08 4.73
N ASP A 117 -36.55 26.10 5.27
CA ASP A 117 -35.84 27.16 4.52
C ASP A 117 -34.46 27.34 5.17
N ILE A 118 -33.53 26.45 4.80
CA ILE A 118 -32.18 26.39 5.38
C ILE A 118 -31.15 26.89 4.36
N PHE A 119 -31.41 26.66 3.07
CA PHE A 119 -30.51 27.01 1.98
C PHE A 119 -31.14 28.13 1.12
N PRO A 120 -30.63 29.38 1.21
CA PRO A 120 -31.25 30.54 0.56
C PRO A 120 -31.18 30.53 -0.98
N PHE A 121 -30.45 29.57 -1.55
CA PHE A 121 -30.33 29.34 -3.00
C PHE A 121 -31.29 28.25 -3.51
N ILE A 122 -32.03 27.58 -2.62
CA ILE A 122 -33.05 26.61 -2.97
C ILE A 122 -34.40 27.33 -2.91
N HIS A 123 -35.22 27.14 -3.96
CA HIS A 123 -36.55 27.71 -4.01
C HIS A 123 -37.56 26.56 -4.06
N PRO A 124 -38.61 26.60 -3.21
CA PRO A 124 -39.59 25.53 -3.19
C PRO A 124 -40.32 25.44 -4.53
N VAL A 125 -40.48 24.21 -5.02
CA VAL A 125 -41.22 23.93 -6.25
C VAL A 125 -42.69 24.12 -5.96
N ARG A 126 -43.28 25.16 -6.56
CA ARG A 126 -44.71 25.48 -6.46
C ARG A 126 -45.56 24.59 -7.37
#